data_AF-A0A1R4A663-F1
#
_entry.id   AF-A0A1R4A663-F1
#
_cell.length_a   1.000
_cell.length_b   1.000
_cell.length_c   1.000
_cell.angle_alpha   90.00
_cell.angle_beta   90.00
_cell.angle_gamma   90.00
#
_symmetry.space_group_name_H-M   'P 1'
#
loop_
_entity.id
_entity.type
_entity.pdbx_description
1 polymer ?
#
loop_
_entity_poly.entity_id
_entity_poly.type
_entity_poly.pdbx_seq_one_letter_code
_entity_poly.pdbx_strand_id
1 'polypeptide(L)'
;MAENTGRDKNFHEKFESASKELNGNGIYDVESLKFRSMSYYGYTDLLKQLKLLKVEKAKGNYQGMAWKITEENGHSILIVEHETGLEILYVVGAIASVTDLIWKVASLWNRGRLRHFPEFERFEMERRRFGKNDLLIEESISSFETVMFQHLLNMYERLNERVSLLESKTYYNL
;
A
#
# COMPACT_ATOMS: atom_id res chain seq x y z
N MET A 1 -16.58 -16.01 18.22
CA MET A 1 -15.54 -16.60 17.35
C MET A 1 -15.96 -16.29 15.93
N ALA A 2 -15.34 -15.33 15.26
CA ALA A 2 -15.67 -15.02 13.88
C ALA A 2 -15.10 -16.14 12.99
N GLU A 3 -15.94 -16.70 12.11
CA GLU A 3 -15.52 -17.72 11.15
C GLU A 3 -14.37 -17.18 10.30
N ASN A 4 -13.25 -17.89 10.34
CA ASN A 4 -12.09 -17.63 9.50
C ASN A 4 -12.47 -18.04 8.07
N THR A 5 -13.06 -17.10 7.33
CA THR A 5 -13.55 -17.36 5.99
C THR A 5 -12.35 -17.66 5.07
N GLY A 6 -12.54 -18.46 4.01
CA GLY A 6 -11.47 -18.70 3.02
C GLY A 6 -10.90 -17.41 2.42
N ARG A 7 -11.66 -16.31 2.48
CA ARG A 7 -11.25 -14.96 2.11
C ARG A 7 -10.16 -14.40 3.03
N ASP A 8 -10.32 -14.51 4.35
CA ASP A 8 -9.36 -13.98 5.32
C ASP A 8 -8.02 -14.70 5.19
N LYS A 9 -8.05 -16.03 4.98
CA LYS A 9 -6.87 -16.81 4.66
C LYS A 9 -6.16 -16.30 3.40
N ASN A 10 -6.91 -16.05 2.32
CA ASN A 10 -6.33 -15.53 1.07
C ASN A 10 -5.71 -14.13 1.25
N PHE A 11 -6.30 -13.27 2.08
CA PHE A 11 -5.71 -11.98 2.43
C PHE A 11 -4.46 -12.14 3.30
N HIS A 12 -4.47 -13.08 4.23
CA HIS A 12 -3.32 -13.38 5.07
C HIS A 12 -2.11 -13.82 4.21
N GLU A 13 -2.31 -14.76 3.29
CA GLU A 13 -1.27 -15.21 2.36
C GLU A 13 -0.75 -14.08 1.46
N LYS A 14 -1.65 -13.22 0.97
CA LYS A 14 -1.31 -12.03 0.17
C LYS A 14 -0.42 -11.08 0.97
N PHE A 15 -0.80 -10.73 2.19
CA PHE A 15 -0.07 -9.79 3.05
C PHE A 15 1.26 -10.38 3.52
N GLU A 16 1.32 -11.69 3.77
CA GLU A 16 2.57 -12.38 4.10
C GLU A 16 3.54 -12.37 2.91
N SER A 17 3.04 -12.67 1.69
CA SER A 17 3.84 -12.59 0.46
C SER A 17 4.34 -11.17 0.21
N ALA A 18 3.48 -10.17 0.41
CA ALA A 18 3.83 -8.76 0.27
C ALA A 18 4.90 -8.33 1.28
N SER A 19 4.77 -8.74 2.54
CA SER A 19 5.73 -8.41 3.60
C SER A 19 7.12 -8.94 3.26
N LYS A 20 7.21 -10.19 2.79
CA LYS A 20 8.49 -10.80 2.36
C LYS A 20 9.11 -10.06 1.17
N GLU A 21 8.32 -9.76 0.15
CA GLU A 21 8.81 -9.05 -1.05
C GLU A 21 9.24 -7.60 -0.75
N LEU A 22 8.61 -6.94 0.23
CA LEU A 22 8.87 -5.55 0.59
C LEU A 22 9.79 -5.39 1.81
N ASN A 23 10.36 -6.48 2.33
CA ASN A 23 11.21 -6.49 3.53
C ASN A 23 10.52 -5.92 4.80
N GLY A 24 9.21 -6.20 4.97
CA GLY A 24 8.49 -5.91 6.21
C GLY A 24 8.75 -6.96 7.30
N ASN A 25 8.33 -6.67 8.55
CA ASN A 25 8.52 -7.60 9.68
C ASN A 25 7.33 -8.55 9.89
N GLY A 26 6.30 -8.46 9.06
CA GLY A 26 5.09 -9.26 9.15
C GLY A 26 3.89 -8.63 8.45
N ILE A 27 2.73 -9.27 8.54
CA ILE A 27 1.50 -8.84 7.87
C ILE A 27 0.96 -7.51 8.39
N TYR A 28 1.21 -7.19 9.67
CA TYR A 28 0.72 -5.95 10.31
C TYR A 28 1.46 -4.70 9.84
N ASP A 29 2.62 -4.87 9.24
CA ASP A 29 3.41 -3.78 8.66
C ASP A 29 2.97 -3.45 7.23
N VAL A 30 2.14 -4.28 6.62
CA VAL A 30 1.69 -4.12 5.24
C VAL A 30 0.31 -3.50 5.21
N GLU A 31 0.12 -2.56 4.29
CA GLU A 31 -1.18 -2.04 3.94
C GLU A 31 -1.45 -2.16 2.45
N SER A 32 -2.73 -2.34 2.12
CA SER A 32 -3.26 -2.32 0.76
C SER A 32 -4.08 -1.06 0.56
N LEU A 33 -3.85 -0.39 -0.58
CA LEU A 33 -4.71 0.64 -1.13
C LEU A 33 -5.27 0.17 -2.45
N LYS A 34 -6.58 -0.11 -2.47
CA LYS A 34 -7.29 -0.55 -3.66
C LYS A 34 -8.08 0.59 -4.26
N PHE A 35 -7.74 0.95 -5.48
CA PHE A 35 -8.39 1.92 -6.33
C PHE A 35 -9.40 1.22 -7.22
N ARG A 36 -10.69 1.34 -6.91
CA ARG A 36 -11.76 0.69 -7.67
C ARG A 36 -11.96 1.40 -9.01
N SER A 37 -12.00 0.61 -10.09
CA SER A 37 -12.31 1.09 -11.43
C SER A 37 -12.82 -0.06 -12.31
N MET A 38 -13.84 0.20 -13.13
CA MET A 38 -14.41 -0.79 -14.07
C MET A 38 -13.58 -0.99 -15.36
N SER A 39 -12.27 -0.71 -15.34
CA SER A 39 -11.43 -0.75 -16.55
C SER A 39 -10.34 -1.81 -16.47
N TYR A 40 -10.42 -2.79 -17.37
CA TYR A 40 -9.46 -3.89 -17.54
C TYR A 40 -8.18 -3.46 -18.30
N TYR A 41 -8.16 -2.27 -18.91
CA TYR A 41 -7.17 -1.90 -19.93
C TYR A 41 -5.99 -1.03 -19.46
N GLY A 42 -5.88 -0.71 -18.16
CA GLY A 42 -4.91 0.29 -17.68
C GLY A 42 -3.50 -0.21 -17.34
N TYR A 43 -3.29 -1.51 -17.11
CA TYR A 43 -2.05 -2.01 -16.49
C TYR A 43 -0.83 -1.99 -17.41
N THR A 44 -0.98 -2.40 -18.66
CA THR A 44 0.14 -2.43 -19.61
C THR A 44 0.68 -1.03 -19.86
N ASP A 45 -0.20 -0.03 -19.96
CA ASP A 45 0.19 1.37 -20.14
C ASP A 45 0.75 1.99 -18.86
N LEU A 46 0.26 1.58 -17.68
CA LEU A 46 0.88 1.94 -16.41
C LEU A 46 2.32 1.41 -16.34
N LEU A 47 2.52 0.13 -16.62
CA LEU A 47 3.84 -0.51 -16.60
C LEU A 47 4.81 0.13 -17.60
N LYS A 48 4.35 0.45 -18.83
CA LYS A 48 5.15 1.19 -19.82
C LYS A 48 5.57 2.56 -19.32
N GLN A 49 4.72 3.27 -18.58
CA GLN A 49 5.06 4.59 -18.01
C GLN A 49 6.00 4.47 -16.80
N LEU A 50 5.97 3.33 -16.10
CA LEU A 50 6.88 3.02 -15.00
C LEU A 50 8.24 2.44 -15.45
N LYS A 51 8.48 2.28 -16.76
CA LYS A 51 9.69 1.64 -17.32
C LYS A 51 11.03 2.26 -16.90
N LEU A 52 11.02 3.50 -16.41
CA LEU A 52 12.22 4.18 -15.90
C LEU A 52 12.57 3.75 -14.47
N LEU A 53 11.66 3.04 -13.80
CA LEU A 53 11.89 2.41 -12.50
C LEU A 53 12.24 0.95 -12.70
N LYS A 54 12.82 0.33 -11.67
CA LYS A 54 13.02 -1.12 -11.67
C LYS A 54 11.68 -1.80 -11.44
N VAL A 55 11.19 -2.50 -12.47
CA VAL A 55 9.92 -3.23 -12.46
C VAL A 55 10.19 -4.72 -12.58
N GLU A 56 9.83 -5.49 -11.55
CA GLU A 56 10.03 -6.93 -11.50
C GLU A 56 8.71 -7.63 -11.22
N LYS A 57 8.45 -8.77 -11.86
CA LYS A 57 7.26 -9.58 -11.53
C LYS A 57 7.45 -10.16 -10.12
N ALA A 58 6.51 -9.89 -9.23
CA ALA A 58 6.56 -10.36 -7.84
C ALA A 58 6.18 -11.84 -7.76
N LYS A 59 6.76 -12.56 -6.79
CA LYS A 59 6.45 -13.97 -6.54
C LYS A 59 5.53 -14.05 -5.33
N GLY A 60 4.39 -14.70 -5.47
CA GLY A 60 3.46 -14.88 -4.35
C GLY A 60 2.01 -15.03 -4.78
N ASN A 61 1.15 -15.28 -3.79
CA ASN A 61 -0.29 -15.40 -4.00
C ASN A 61 -0.97 -14.04 -3.80
N TYR A 62 -1.05 -13.24 -4.88
CA TYR A 62 -1.68 -11.92 -4.85
C TYR A 62 -3.11 -11.91 -5.39
N GLN A 63 -3.68 -13.08 -5.71
CA GLN A 63 -5.00 -13.20 -6.35
C GLN A 63 -5.08 -12.45 -7.71
N GLY A 64 -3.94 -12.34 -8.38
CA GLY A 64 -3.75 -11.57 -9.61
C GLY A 64 -2.27 -11.53 -9.98
N MET A 65 -1.92 -10.87 -11.08
CA MET A 65 -0.52 -10.59 -11.38
C MET A 65 -0.02 -9.44 -10.50
N ALA A 66 1.22 -9.54 -10.03
CA ALA A 66 1.82 -8.51 -9.21
C ALA A 66 3.20 -8.13 -9.72
N TRP A 67 3.55 -6.86 -9.56
CA TRP A 67 4.86 -6.32 -9.91
C TRP A 67 5.41 -5.49 -8.76
N LYS A 68 6.67 -5.73 -8.44
CA LYS A 68 7.45 -4.90 -7.53
C LYS A 68 8.03 -3.74 -8.31
N ILE A 69 7.72 -2.54 -7.86
CA ILE A 69 8.24 -1.28 -8.40
C ILE A 69 9.24 -0.75 -7.39
N THR A 70 10.50 -0.57 -7.80
CA THR A 70 11.59 -0.13 -6.93
C THR A 70 12.24 1.12 -7.50
N GLU A 71 12.40 2.13 -6.65
CA GLU A 71 13.15 3.36 -6.94
C GLU A 71 14.66 3.15 -6.76
N GLU A 72 15.46 4.10 -7.25
CA GLU A 72 16.93 4.04 -7.14
C GLU A 72 17.43 4.02 -5.68
N ASN A 73 16.67 4.65 -4.78
CA ASN A 73 16.93 4.66 -3.33
C ASN A 73 16.59 3.32 -2.64
N GLY A 74 16.08 2.33 -3.37
CA GLY A 74 15.71 1.00 -2.85
C GLY A 74 14.30 0.92 -2.24
N HIS A 75 13.56 2.02 -2.17
CA HIS A 75 12.16 2.01 -1.74
C HIS A 75 11.29 1.32 -2.77
N SER A 76 10.33 0.52 -2.30
CA SER A 76 9.52 -0.28 -3.21
C SER A 76 8.09 -0.43 -2.74
N ILE A 77 7.21 -0.62 -3.71
CA ILE A 77 5.81 -1.00 -3.53
C ILE A 77 5.51 -2.19 -4.44
N LEU A 78 4.43 -2.88 -4.14
CA LEU A 78 3.84 -3.84 -5.06
C LEU A 78 2.59 -3.24 -5.69
N ILE A 79 2.45 -3.39 -7.00
CA ILE A 79 1.20 -3.16 -7.70
C ILE A 79 0.60 -4.51 -8.06
N VAL A 80 -0.70 -4.66 -7.83
CA VAL A 80 -1.44 -5.89 -8.08
C VAL A 80 -2.56 -5.61 -9.07
N GLU A 81 -2.61 -6.44 -10.10
CA GLU A 81 -3.70 -6.49 -11.05
C GLU A 81 -4.93 -7.11 -10.42
N HIS A 82 -6.06 -6.41 -10.51
CA HIS A 82 -7.33 -6.92 -10.06
C HIS A 82 -8.39 -6.54 -11.10
N GLU A 83 -9.33 -7.45 -11.32
CA GLU A 83 -10.50 -7.26 -12.19
C GLU A 83 -11.33 -5.99 -11.89
N THR A 84 -11.21 -5.44 -10.68
CA THR A 84 -11.99 -4.28 -10.22
C THR A 84 -11.12 -3.05 -9.99
N GLY A 85 -9.91 -3.01 -10.54
CA GLY A 85 -9.01 -1.86 -10.52
C GLY A 85 -7.67 -2.12 -9.82
N LEU A 86 -6.87 -1.08 -9.61
CA LEU A 86 -5.51 -1.17 -9.11
C LEU A 86 -5.43 -1.42 -7.61
N GLU A 87 -4.61 -2.35 -7.17
CA GLU A 87 -4.24 -2.49 -5.75
C GLU A 87 -2.75 -2.19 -5.57
N ILE A 88 -2.40 -1.38 -4.57
CA ILE A 88 -1.01 -1.07 -4.19
C ILE A 88 -0.79 -1.61 -2.79
N LEU A 89 0.24 -2.45 -2.61
CA LEU A 89 0.70 -2.91 -1.30
C LEU A 89 2.02 -2.23 -0.94
N TYR A 90 2.15 -1.79 0.31
CA TYR A 90 3.35 -1.11 0.80
C TYR A 90 3.56 -1.37 2.30
N VAL A 91 4.77 -1.10 2.78
CA VAL A 91 5.13 -1.20 4.20
C VAL A 91 4.90 0.16 4.89
N VAL A 92 4.05 0.18 5.92
CA VAL A 92 3.68 1.41 6.65
C VAL A 92 4.87 2.09 7.30
N GLY A 93 5.82 1.31 7.84
CA GLY A 93 7.04 1.87 8.44
C GLY A 93 7.93 2.63 7.45
N ALA A 94 7.77 2.38 6.15
CA ALA A 94 8.48 3.05 5.07
C ALA A 94 7.62 4.09 4.35
N ILE A 95 6.41 4.41 4.86
CA ILE A 95 5.43 5.22 4.11
C ILE A 95 5.98 6.57 3.67
N ALA A 96 6.67 7.31 4.53
CA ALA A 96 7.29 8.59 4.19
C ALA A 96 8.26 8.50 2.98
N SER A 97 8.83 7.32 2.74
CA SER A 97 9.80 7.09 1.69
C SER A 97 9.21 6.44 0.44
N VAL A 98 7.98 5.93 0.51
CA VAL A 98 7.23 5.38 -0.63
C VAL A 98 6.04 6.25 -1.06
N THR A 99 5.66 7.29 -0.30
CA THR A 99 4.51 8.14 -0.63
C THR A 99 4.62 8.72 -2.05
N ASP A 100 5.79 9.18 -2.46
CA ASP A 100 6.03 9.71 -3.81
C ASP A 100 5.78 8.64 -4.88
N LEU A 101 6.24 7.41 -4.63
CA LEU A 101 6.05 6.28 -5.53
C LEU A 101 4.57 5.88 -5.62
N ILE A 102 3.87 5.82 -4.49
CA ILE A 102 2.44 5.52 -4.45
C ILE A 102 1.65 6.61 -5.19
N TRP A 103 1.95 7.89 -4.94
CA TRP A 103 1.32 9.03 -5.61
C TRP A 103 1.55 9.00 -7.12
N LYS A 104 2.79 8.72 -7.54
CA LYS A 104 3.16 8.59 -8.95
C LYS A 104 2.34 7.49 -9.63
N VAL A 105 2.26 6.30 -9.03
CA VAL A 105 1.46 5.20 -9.56
C VAL A 105 -0.02 5.55 -9.61
N ALA A 106 -0.60 6.08 -8.53
CA ALA A 106 -2.00 6.47 -8.46
C ALA A 106 -2.36 7.55 -9.50
N SER A 107 -1.49 8.56 -9.68
CA SER A 107 -1.64 9.61 -10.68
C SER A 107 -1.60 9.07 -12.11
N LEU A 108 -0.67 8.16 -12.41
CA LEU A 108 -0.57 7.51 -13.73
C LEU A 108 -1.81 6.65 -14.01
N TRP A 109 -2.26 5.89 -13.01
CA TRP A 109 -3.49 5.10 -13.09
C TRP A 109 -4.72 5.98 -13.36
N ASN A 110 -4.89 7.07 -12.60
CA ASN A 110 -6.04 7.96 -12.77
C ASN A 110 -6.00 8.71 -14.12
N ARG A 111 -4.82 9.15 -14.58
CA ARG A 111 -4.69 9.75 -15.93
C ARG A 111 -5.02 8.77 -17.05
N GLY A 112 -4.55 7.53 -16.93
CA GLY A 112 -4.91 6.46 -17.87
C GLY A 112 -6.41 6.22 -17.89
N ARG A 113 -7.02 6.13 -16.71
CA ARG A 113 -8.48 5.95 -16.54
C ARG A 113 -9.29 7.09 -17.16
N LEU A 114 -9.02 8.34 -16.77
CA LEU A 114 -9.76 9.52 -17.24
C LEU A 114 -9.63 9.73 -18.76
N ARG A 115 -8.49 9.34 -19.34
CA ARG A 115 -8.32 9.36 -20.80
C ARG A 115 -9.28 8.42 -21.52
N HIS A 116 -9.56 7.25 -20.94
CA HIS A 116 -10.36 6.21 -21.59
C HIS A 116 -11.84 6.23 -21.17
N PHE A 117 -12.14 6.77 -19.98
CA PHE A 117 -13.46 6.70 -19.34
C PHE A 117 -13.75 7.98 -18.54
N PRO A 118 -13.90 9.14 -19.21
CA PRO A 118 -14.08 10.43 -18.54
C PRO A 118 -15.39 10.54 -17.76
N GLU A 119 -16.43 9.78 -18.14
CA GLU A 119 -17.76 9.79 -17.50
C GLU A 119 -17.80 9.16 -16.10
N PHE A 120 -16.75 8.44 -15.69
CA PHE A 120 -16.66 7.84 -14.36
C PHE A 120 -15.85 8.74 -13.42
N GLU A 121 -16.44 9.84 -12.94
CA GLU A 121 -15.73 10.75 -12.03
C GLU A 121 -15.51 10.17 -10.62
N ARG A 122 -16.43 9.32 -10.14
CA ARG A 122 -16.34 8.77 -8.78
C ARG A 122 -15.26 7.71 -8.68
N PHE A 123 -14.24 8.04 -7.90
CA PHE A 123 -13.13 7.17 -7.56
C PHE A 123 -13.38 6.59 -6.17
N GLU A 124 -13.70 5.30 -6.10
CA GLU A 124 -13.81 4.61 -4.82
C GLU A 124 -12.45 4.01 -4.47
N MET A 125 -12.07 4.17 -3.22
CA MET A 125 -10.82 3.63 -2.73
C MET A 125 -11.03 2.93 -1.40
N GLU A 126 -10.33 1.83 -1.21
CA GLU A 126 -10.42 1.00 -0.02
C GLU A 126 -9.01 0.85 0.55
N ARG A 127 -8.88 1.12 1.85
CA ARG A 127 -7.70 0.77 2.63
C ARG A 127 -7.95 -0.57 3.30
N ARG A 128 -6.96 -1.46 3.24
CA ARG A 128 -7.01 -2.74 3.95
C ARG A 128 -5.75 -3.02 4.73
N ARG A 129 -5.92 -3.56 5.93
CA ARG A 129 -4.83 -3.90 6.85
C ARG A 129 -5.25 -4.97 7.84
N PHE A 130 -4.28 -5.68 8.41
CA PHE A 130 -4.55 -6.53 9.56
C PHE A 130 -4.45 -5.73 10.86
N GLY A 131 -5.49 -5.82 11.69
CA GLY A 131 -5.48 -5.30 13.05
C GLY A 131 -4.68 -6.20 14.01
N LYS A 132 -4.45 -5.73 15.24
CA LYS A 132 -3.71 -6.48 16.28
C LYS A 132 -4.34 -7.82 16.68
N ASN A 133 -5.60 -8.06 16.31
CA ASN A 133 -6.35 -9.27 16.64
C ASN A 133 -6.43 -10.26 15.45
N ASP A 134 -5.56 -10.13 14.45
CA ASP A 134 -5.59 -10.90 13.19
C ASP A 134 -6.85 -10.74 12.35
N LEU A 135 -7.65 -9.71 12.64
CA LEU A 135 -8.83 -9.38 11.86
C LEU A 135 -8.44 -8.44 10.71
N LEU A 136 -8.91 -8.79 9.51
CA LEU A 136 -8.84 -7.92 8.35
C LEU A 136 -9.75 -6.71 8.59
N ILE A 137 -9.17 -5.52 8.51
CA ILE A 137 -9.86 -4.24 8.57
C ILE A 137 -9.93 -3.69 7.16
N GLU A 138 -11.12 -3.34 6.71
CA GLU A 138 -11.37 -2.73 5.40
C GLU A 138 -12.14 -1.43 5.61
N GLU A 139 -11.57 -0.33 5.11
CA GLU A 139 -12.08 1.02 5.29
C GLU A 139 -12.26 1.66 3.91
N SER A 140 -13.48 2.12 3.61
CA SER A 140 -13.69 2.98 2.45
C SER A 140 -13.09 4.35 2.75
N ILE A 141 -12.29 4.87 1.83
CA ILE A 141 -11.55 6.12 2.00
C ILE A 141 -11.95 7.10 0.90
N SER A 142 -12.25 8.33 1.32
CA SER A 142 -12.72 9.41 0.46
C SER A 142 -11.58 10.11 -0.29
N SER A 143 -10.34 9.99 0.20
CA SER A 143 -9.16 10.67 -0.37
C SER A 143 -7.88 9.92 -0.02
N PHE A 144 -6.98 9.84 -0.99
CA PHE A 144 -5.63 9.29 -0.81
C PHE A 144 -4.81 10.13 0.17
N GLU A 145 -4.92 11.45 0.01
CA GLU A 145 -4.22 12.46 0.80
C GLU A 145 -4.53 12.27 2.29
N THR A 146 -5.80 12.04 2.65
CA THR A 146 -6.20 11.76 4.03
C THR A 146 -5.44 10.57 4.63
N VAL A 147 -5.27 9.49 3.87
CA VAL A 147 -4.55 8.30 4.33
C VAL A 147 -3.07 8.62 4.53
N MET A 148 -2.43 9.26 3.56
CA MET A 148 -1.01 9.63 3.67
C MET A 148 -0.77 10.59 4.83
N PHE A 149 -1.61 11.60 5.00
CA PHE A 149 -1.51 12.52 6.14
C PHE A 149 -1.65 11.78 7.47
N GLN A 150 -2.61 10.87 7.60
CA GLN A 150 -2.78 10.07 8.82
C GLN A 150 -1.54 9.22 9.12
N HIS A 151 -0.92 8.63 8.09
CA HIS A 151 0.33 7.88 8.25
C HIS A 151 1.49 8.75 8.74
N LEU A 152 1.69 9.91 8.12
CA LEU A 152 2.76 10.84 8.49
C LEU A 152 2.57 11.36 9.92
N LEU A 153 1.34 11.68 10.32
CA LEU A 153 1.03 12.08 11.70
C LEU A 153 1.35 10.96 12.69
N ASN A 154 0.92 9.73 12.41
CA ASN A 154 1.22 8.58 13.27
C ASN A 154 2.73 8.31 13.39
N MET A 155 3.49 8.51 12.31
CA MET A 155 4.96 8.40 12.36
C MET A 155 5.57 9.49 13.23
N TYR A 156 5.08 10.73 13.09
CA TYR A 156 5.54 11.86 13.88
C TYR A 156 5.27 11.65 15.38
N GLU A 157 4.08 11.20 15.76
CA GLU A 157 3.73 10.88 17.15
C GLU A 157 4.67 9.82 17.74
N ARG A 158 4.89 8.71 17.01
CA ARG A 158 5.83 7.65 17.45
C ARG A 158 7.26 8.14 17.59
N LEU A 159 7.70 9.03 16.69
CA LEU A 159 9.01 9.65 16.79
C LEU A 159 9.11 10.52 18.05
N ASN A 160 8.09 11.33 18.32
CA ASN A 160 8.04 12.20 19.48
C ASN A 160 8.03 11.40 20.81
N GLU A 161 7.30 10.29 20.86
CA GLU A 161 7.32 9.36 22.00
C GLU A 161 8.72 8.77 22.23
N ARG A 162 9.41 8.35 21.15
CA ARG A 162 10.78 7.83 21.23
C ARG A 162 11.78 8.87 21.72
N VAL A 163 11.68 10.11 21.23
CA VAL A 163 12.54 11.21 21.67
C VAL A 163 12.33 11.47 23.16
N SER A 164 11.07 11.61 23.60
CA SER A 164 10.73 11.78 25.03
C SER A 164 11.28 10.65 25.91
N LEU A 165 11.20 9.41 25.44
CA LEU A 165 11.74 8.25 26.17
C LEU A 165 13.27 8.29 26.28
N LEU A 166 13.97 8.75 25.24
CA LEU A 166 15.43 8.87 25.25
C LEU A 166 15.88 10.03 26.12
N GLU A 167 15.19 11.16 26.08
CA GLU A 167 15.46 12.31 26.94
C GLU A 167 15.30 11.92 28.42
N SER A 168 14.19 11.30 28.79
CA SER A 168 13.98 10.85 30.18
C SER A 168 15.08 9.88 30.65
N LYS A 169 15.49 8.91 29.83
CA LYS A 169 16.61 8.01 30.15
C LYS A 169 17.94 8.74 30.31
N THR A 170 18.17 9.82 29.59
CA THR A 170 19.41 10.60 29.70
C THR A 170 19.41 11.44 30.98
N TYR A 171 18.26 12.01 31.35
CA TYR A 171 18.09 12.78 32.60
C TYR A 171 18.23 11.93 33.88
N TYR A 172 17.94 10.63 33.85
CA TYR A 172 18.12 9.73 35.00
C TYR A 172 19.53 9.13 35.14
N ASN A 173 20.43 9.38 34.17
CA ASN A 173 21.83 8.91 34.20
C ASN A 173 22.85 10.03 34.48
N LEU A 174 22.38 11.21 34.88
CA LEU A 174 23.14 12.35 35.38
C LEU A 174 22.82 12.57 36.86
#